data_AF-A0A6I5RFX7-F1
#
_entry.id   AF-A0A6I5RFX7-F1
#
_cell.length_a   1.000
_cell.length_b   1.000
_cell.length_c   1.000
_cell.angle_alpha   90.00
_cell.angle_beta   90.00
_cell.angle_gamma   90.00
#
_symmetry.space_group_name_H-M   'P 1'
#
loop_
_entity.id
_entity.type
_entity.pdbx_description
1 polymer ?
#
loop_
_entity_poly.entity_id
_entity_poly.type
_entity_poly.pdbx_seq_one_letter_code
_entity_poly.pdbx_strand_id
1 'polypeptide(L)'
;MSLTIREGKRVLNTTAQTNNQPPTLVALPSPVTTSESLFSTTDAITVDYLAIVFETFLDRIFASQGFMLLDQTGSLVQSSPTARSLCRAWQKVAEIQVCQLGSRHQDMALPADIQKLALSLIEGRQLFPELKFQLQDTVLLQENTRINIQAEWIILESQRSSYILVTLENLTEVAHQRALFDAYQYHFTQREIEVWELHLQGLSYRQIAQALFISVNTVKRHMKSIHSKRKDDGI
;
A
#
# COMPACT_ATOMS: atom_id res chain seq x y z
N MET A 1 -1.60 20.86 3.05
CA MET A 1 -1.38 19.49 2.56
C MET A 1 -0.01 19.45 1.94
N SER A 2 0.93 18.73 2.55
CA SER A 2 2.33 18.71 2.12
C SER A 2 2.64 17.33 1.53
N LEU A 3 2.63 17.24 0.20
CA LEU A 3 3.10 16.06 -0.54
C LEU A 3 4.60 15.91 -0.29
N THR A 4 5.00 14.85 0.39
CA THR A 4 6.43 14.54 0.59
C THR A 4 6.88 13.57 -0.50
N ILE A 5 7.51 14.11 -1.54
CA ILE A 5 8.20 13.34 -2.59
C ILE A 5 9.55 12.90 -2.01
N ARG A 6 9.80 11.59 -1.90
CA ARG A 6 11.12 11.05 -1.58
C ARG A 6 11.79 10.54 -2.85
N GLU A 7 12.83 11.23 -3.31
CA GLU A 7 13.67 10.79 -4.43
C GLU A 7 14.61 9.65 -4.01
N GLY A 8 14.61 8.57 -4.80
CA GLY A 8 15.51 7.42 -4.64
C GLY A 8 16.92 7.72 -5.14
N LYS A 9 17.91 7.52 -4.26
CA LYS A 9 19.35 7.64 -4.52
C LYS A 9 19.82 6.68 -5.64
N ARG A 10 20.45 7.21 -6.69
CA ARG A 10 21.17 6.43 -7.72
C ARG A 10 22.54 5.99 -7.21
N VAL A 11 22.87 4.71 -7.39
CA VAL A 11 24.25 4.19 -7.41
C VAL A 11 24.60 3.97 -8.88
N LEU A 12 25.59 4.71 -9.38
CA LEU A 12 26.14 4.57 -10.73
C LEU A 12 27.25 3.53 -10.69
N ASN A 13 27.06 2.39 -11.37
CA ASN A 13 28.16 1.51 -11.74
C ASN A 13 28.58 1.84 -13.18
N THR A 14 29.79 2.35 -13.32
CA THR A 14 30.48 2.62 -14.58
C THR A 14 31.19 1.34 -15.03
N THR A 15 30.84 0.78 -16.19
CA THR A 15 31.65 -0.23 -16.87
C THR A 15 32.07 0.31 -18.24
N ALA A 16 33.36 0.20 -18.51
CA ALA A 16 34.06 0.76 -19.66
C ALA A 16 33.73 0.03 -20.98
N GLN A 17 33.97 0.78 -22.06
CA GLN A 17 33.84 0.48 -23.48
C GLN A 17 34.70 -0.72 -23.95
N THR A 18 34.28 -1.38 -25.05
CA THR A 18 35.09 -1.53 -26.28
C THR A 18 34.27 -2.05 -27.48
N ASN A 19 34.15 -1.17 -28.47
CA ASN A 19 34.13 -1.31 -29.93
C ASN A 19 34.19 -2.70 -30.61
N ASN A 20 33.31 -2.95 -31.59
CA ASN A 20 33.66 -3.14 -33.02
C ASN A 20 32.44 -3.55 -33.89
N GLN A 21 32.40 -3.03 -35.12
CA GLN A 21 31.35 -3.15 -36.14
C GLN A 21 31.91 -3.86 -37.42
N PRO A 22 31.15 -4.05 -38.52
CA PRO A 22 30.47 -5.28 -39.00
C PRO A 22 31.15 -5.94 -40.24
N PRO A 23 30.50 -6.92 -40.93
CA PRO A 23 29.96 -6.57 -42.26
C PRO A 23 28.65 -7.27 -42.71
N THR A 24 28.12 -6.69 -43.78
CA THR A 24 26.89 -6.87 -44.59
C THR A 24 26.84 -8.17 -45.43
N LEU A 25 25.63 -8.75 -45.69
CA LEU A 25 24.99 -8.89 -47.04
C LEU A 25 23.87 -9.97 -47.15
N VAL A 26 22.91 -9.62 -48.02
CA VAL A 26 21.93 -10.42 -48.82
C VAL A 26 20.49 -10.55 -48.28
N ALA A 27 19.55 -10.21 -49.17
CA ALA A 27 18.09 -10.18 -49.00
C ALA A 27 17.36 -11.17 -49.93
N LEU A 28 16.09 -11.45 -49.56
CA LEU A 28 14.91 -11.96 -50.33
C LEU A 28 14.76 -13.50 -50.54
N PRO A 29 13.52 -14.03 -50.73
CA PRO A 29 12.16 -13.52 -50.45
C PRO A 29 11.28 -14.48 -49.59
N SER A 30 10.11 -13.97 -49.15
CA SER A 30 9.05 -14.69 -48.43
C SER A 30 8.36 -15.79 -49.24
N PRO A 31 7.61 -16.70 -48.58
CA PRO A 31 6.31 -17.08 -49.08
C PRO A 31 5.19 -16.82 -48.05
N VAL A 32 4.11 -16.23 -48.55
CA VAL A 32 2.80 -16.14 -47.92
C VAL A 32 2.17 -17.53 -47.88
N THR A 33 1.69 -18.00 -46.73
CA THR A 33 0.51 -18.90 -46.66
C THR A 33 -0.21 -18.73 -45.32
N THR A 34 -1.36 -18.06 -45.41
CA THR A 34 -2.68 -18.35 -44.83
C THR A 34 -2.77 -19.10 -43.49
N SER A 35 -3.40 -18.41 -42.54
CA SER A 35 -4.38 -18.88 -41.54
C SER A 35 -4.05 -20.11 -40.68
N GLU A 36 -3.92 -19.87 -39.37
CA GLU A 36 -4.82 -20.51 -38.40
C GLU A 36 -4.88 -19.66 -37.13
N SER A 37 -6.06 -19.10 -36.89
CA SER A 37 -6.45 -18.43 -35.66
C SER A 37 -6.56 -19.46 -34.55
N LEU A 38 -5.56 -19.52 -33.66
CA LEU A 38 -5.70 -20.18 -32.38
C LEU A 38 -6.11 -19.15 -31.33
N PHE A 39 -7.35 -19.34 -30.91
CA PHE A 39 -8.14 -18.59 -29.96
C PHE A 39 -7.42 -18.19 -28.67
N SER A 40 -7.66 -16.94 -28.28
CA SER A 40 -7.47 -16.35 -26.95
C SER A 40 -8.02 -17.30 -25.87
N THR A 41 -7.11 -17.98 -25.16
CA THR A 41 -7.44 -18.73 -23.93
C THR A 41 -6.62 -18.24 -22.73
N THR A 42 -5.67 -17.33 -22.97
CA THR A 42 -4.71 -16.84 -21.96
C THR A 42 -5.29 -15.71 -21.09
N ASP A 43 -6.30 -15.00 -21.57
CA ASP A 43 -6.90 -13.88 -20.84
C ASP A 43 -7.78 -14.36 -19.67
N ALA A 44 -8.54 -15.45 -19.83
CA ALA A 44 -9.41 -15.97 -18.77
C ALA A 44 -8.62 -16.55 -17.58
N ILE A 45 -7.54 -17.29 -17.86
CA ILE A 45 -6.72 -17.94 -16.82
C ILE A 45 -5.98 -16.91 -15.94
N THR A 46 -5.63 -15.75 -16.51
CA THR A 46 -4.89 -14.70 -15.78
C THR A 46 -5.80 -13.87 -14.88
N VAL A 47 -7.04 -13.61 -15.29
CA VAL A 47 -8.05 -12.93 -14.47
C VAL A 47 -8.43 -13.79 -13.26
N ASP A 48 -8.61 -15.10 -13.45
CA ASP A 48 -8.92 -16.03 -12.36
C ASP A 48 -7.77 -16.15 -11.35
N TYR A 49 -6.51 -16.16 -11.82
CA TYR A 49 -5.35 -16.20 -10.91
C TYR A 49 -5.25 -14.93 -10.06
N LEU A 50 -5.45 -13.75 -10.67
CA LEU A 50 -5.46 -12.49 -9.91
C LEU A 50 -6.58 -12.46 -8.87
N ALA A 51 -7.78 -12.91 -9.24
CA ALA A 51 -8.88 -13.02 -8.29
C ALA A 51 -8.51 -13.95 -7.12
N ILE A 52 -7.92 -15.12 -7.38
CA ILE A 52 -7.46 -16.05 -6.34
C ILE A 52 -6.40 -15.39 -5.44
N VAL A 53 -5.39 -14.72 -6.01
CA VAL A 53 -4.34 -14.05 -5.23
C VAL A 53 -4.93 -13.00 -4.29
N PHE A 54 -5.79 -12.13 -4.81
CA PHE A 54 -6.41 -11.06 -4.03
C PHE A 54 -7.39 -11.59 -2.98
N GLU A 55 -8.16 -12.63 -3.29
CA GLU A 55 -9.17 -13.18 -2.38
C GLU A 55 -8.59 -14.09 -1.29
N THR A 56 -7.46 -14.76 -1.54
CA THR A 56 -6.99 -15.85 -0.65
C THR A 56 -5.57 -15.70 -0.12
N PHE A 57 -4.65 -15.09 -0.87
CA PHE A 57 -3.22 -15.10 -0.52
C PHE A 57 -2.80 -13.83 0.21
N LEU A 58 -3.20 -12.66 -0.29
CA LEU A 58 -2.65 -11.39 0.20
C LEU A 58 -2.95 -11.17 1.69
N ASP A 59 -4.18 -11.38 2.14
CA ASP A 59 -4.57 -11.18 3.54
C ASP A 59 -3.88 -12.16 4.51
N ARG A 60 -3.44 -13.32 4.02
CA ARG A 60 -2.69 -14.30 4.84
C ARG A 60 -1.26 -13.87 5.07
N ILE A 61 -0.66 -13.20 4.09
CA ILE A 61 0.74 -12.76 4.14
C ILE A 61 0.83 -11.39 4.81
N PHE A 62 -0.14 -10.52 4.55
CA PHE A 62 -0.13 -9.13 5.00
C PHE A 62 -1.39 -8.80 5.80
N ALA A 63 -1.47 -9.32 7.04
CA ALA A 63 -2.67 -9.22 7.88
C ALA A 63 -3.15 -7.77 8.14
N SER A 64 -2.25 -6.79 8.11
CA SER A 64 -2.57 -5.37 8.34
C SER A 64 -2.65 -4.55 7.06
N GLN A 65 -2.53 -5.17 5.88
CA GLN A 65 -2.55 -4.48 4.59
C GLN A 65 -3.66 -5.02 3.68
N GLY A 66 -4.37 -4.09 3.07
CA GLY A 66 -5.29 -4.35 1.98
C GLY A 66 -4.70 -3.89 0.66
N PHE A 67 -4.89 -4.68 -0.39
CA PHE A 67 -4.48 -4.36 -1.74
C PHE A 67 -5.68 -4.13 -2.66
N MET A 68 -5.52 -3.18 -3.57
CA MET A 68 -6.44 -2.91 -4.66
C MET A 68 -5.68 -2.73 -5.96
N LEU A 69 -6.22 -3.25 -7.05
CA LEU A 69 -5.69 -3.11 -8.38
C LEU A 69 -6.63 -2.23 -9.19
N LEU A 70 -6.14 -1.09 -9.67
CA LEU A 70 -6.87 -0.21 -10.57
C LEU A 70 -6.30 -0.29 -11.98
N ASP A 71 -7.14 -0.12 -12.99
CA ASP A 71 -6.69 0.01 -14.36
C ASP A 71 -6.05 1.40 -14.61
N GLN A 72 -5.58 1.61 -15.83
CA GLN A 72 -4.98 2.88 -16.26
C GLN A 72 -5.92 4.09 -16.25
N THR A 73 -7.23 3.87 -16.11
CA THR A 73 -8.26 4.91 -15.98
C THR A 73 -8.58 5.22 -14.51
N GLY A 74 -8.04 4.43 -13.58
CA GLY A 74 -8.34 4.51 -12.15
C GLY A 74 -9.56 3.70 -11.72
N SER A 75 -10.13 2.89 -12.61
CA SER A 75 -11.27 2.02 -12.30
C SER A 75 -10.81 0.76 -11.57
N LEU A 76 -11.60 0.31 -10.58
CA LEU A 76 -11.27 -0.86 -9.77
C LEU A 76 -11.37 -2.15 -10.58
N VAL A 77 -10.27 -2.91 -10.62
CA VAL A 77 -10.20 -4.22 -11.29
C VAL A 77 -10.31 -5.35 -10.26
N GLN A 78 -9.52 -5.28 -9.17
CA GLN A 78 -9.54 -6.27 -8.10
C GLN A 78 -9.30 -5.63 -6.73
N SER A 79 -9.80 -6.28 -5.67
CA SER A 79 -9.55 -5.85 -4.29
C SER A 79 -9.52 -7.03 -3.33
N SER A 80 -8.60 -6.97 -2.37
CA SER A 80 -8.50 -7.95 -1.30
C SER A 80 -9.63 -7.79 -0.27
N PRO A 81 -10.01 -8.86 0.46
CA PRO A 81 -10.98 -8.75 1.55
C PRO A 81 -10.60 -7.69 2.60
N THR A 82 -9.33 -7.61 3.01
CA THR A 82 -8.85 -6.55 3.90
C THR A 82 -9.05 -5.15 3.29
N ALA A 83 -8.72 -4.92 2.02
CA ALA A 83 -8.93 -3.62 1.38
C ALA A 83 -10.41 -3.22 1.37
N ARG A 84 -11.31 -4.17 1.05
CA ARG A 84 -12.76 -3.93 1.08
C ARG A 84 -13.26 -3.61 2.48
N SER A 85 -12.75 -4.30 3.50
CA SER A 85 -13.07 -4.03 4.90
C SER A 85 -12.66 -2.62 5.31
N LEU A 86 -11.43 -2.21 4.98
CA LEU A 86 -10.92 -0.87 5.25
C LEU A 86 -11.71 0.21 4.51
N CYS A 87 -12.03 -0.01 3.22
CA CYS A 87 -12.85 0.93 2.45
C CYS A 87 -14.27 1.05 3.01
N ARG A 88 -14.90 -0.05 3.45
CA ARG A 88 -16.22 0.00 4.11
C ARG A 88 -16.17 0.75 5.44
N ALA A 89 -15.13 0.53 6.24
CA ALA A 89 -14.93 1.29 7.48
C ALA A 89 -14.77 2.78 7.21
N TRP A 90 -14.06 3.12 6.13
CA TRP A 90 -13.88 4.49 5.67
C TRP A 90 -15.16 5.13 5.14
N GLN A 91 -15.96 4.41 4.35
CA GLN A 91 -17.24 4.89 3.84
C GLN A 91 -18.24 5.19 4.95
N LYS A 92 -18.27 4.41 6.05
CA LYS A 92 -19.11 4.74 7.22
C LYS A 92 -18.79 6.10 7.84
N VAL A 93 -17.56 6.58 7.69
CA VAL A 93 -17.16 7.93 8.10
C VAL A 93 -17.73 8.98 7.15
N ALA A 94 -17.79 8.68 5.86
CA ALA A 94 -18.32 9.55 4.81
C ALA A 94 -19.86 9.53 4.71
N GLU A 95 -20.52 8.41 5.03
CA GLU A 95 -21.98 8.22 5.00
C GLU A 95 -22.72 8.93 6.15
N ILE A 96 -22.01 9.57 7.10
CA ILE A 96 -22.62 10.61 7.95
C ILE A 96 -23.00 11.86 7.11
N GLN A 97 -22.57 11.96 5.84
CA GLN A 97 -22.92 13.09 4.96
C GLN A 97 -23.74 12.78 3.70
N VAL A 98 -23.98 11.53 3.29
CA VAL A 98 -24.86 11.28 2.11
C VAL A 98 -25.61 9.96 2.26
N CYS A 99 -26.95 10.05 2.30
CA CYS A 99 -27.88 8.94 2.29
C CYS A 99 -28.05 8.33 0.88
N GLN A 100 -28.12 6.98 0.85
CA GLN A 100 -28.81 6.10 -0.12
C GLN A 100 -28.23 5.97 -1.54
N LEU A 101 -27.99 4.73 -2.01
CA LEU A 101 -29.01 3.89 -2.68
C LEU A 101 -28.46 2.47 -2.95
N GLY A 102 -29.31 1.46 -2.79
CA GLY A 102 -28.95 0.05 -2.98
C GLY A 102 -28.81 -0.36 -4.45
N SER A 103 -27.92 -1.33 -4.69
CA SER A 103 -28.00 -2.31 -5.78
C SER A 103 -27.10 -3.52 -5.48
N ARG A 104 -27.64 -4.71 -5.76
CA ARG A 104 -27.01 -6.02 -5.55
C ARG A 104 -26.01 -6.29 -6.67
N HIS A 105 -24.80 -5.84 -6.46
CA HIS A 105 -23.49 -6.28 -6.96
C HIS A 105 -22.61 -5.10 -6.55
N GLN A 106 -21.87 -5.23 -5.44
CA GLN A 106 -21.16 -4.10 -4.83
C GLN A 106 -20.01 -3.66 -5.73
N ASP A 107 -20.31 -2.78 -6.68
CA ASP A 107 -19.32 -1.82 -7.17
C ASP A 107 -18.90 -1.00 -5.95
N MET A 108 -17.78 -1.40 -5.36
CA MET A 108 -17.23 -0.71 -4.21
C MET A 108 -16.83 0.69 -4.67
N ALA A 109 -17.62 1.70 -4.30
CA ALA A 109 -17.28 3.08 -4.58
C ALA A 109 -15.91 3.41 -3.93
N LEU A 110 -14.94 3.76 -4.76
CA LEU A 110 -13.58 4.02 -4.28
C LEU A 110 -13.60 5.27 -3.37
N PRO A 111 -13.03 5.26 -2.16
CA PRO A 111 -12.90 6.46 -1.33
C PRO A 111 -12.26 7.62 -2.08
N ALA A 112 -12.73 8.85 -1.82
CA ALA A 112 -12.33 10.05 -2.57
C ALA A 112 -10.81 10.29 -2.53
N ASP A 113 -10.15 10.03 -1.40
CA ASP A 113 -8.70 10.19 -1.29
C ASP A 113 -7.94 9.16 -2.13
N ILE A 114 -8.43 7.92 -2.25
CA ILE A 114 -7.83 6.93 -3.15
C ILE A 114 -8.02 7.36 -4.61
N GLN A 115 -9.23 7.83 -4.98
CA GLN A 115 -9.49 8.35 -6.33
C GLN A 115 -8.54 9.50 -6.67
N LYS A 116 -8.41 10.48 -5.78
CA LYS A 116 -7.51 11.63 -5.94
C LYS A 116 -6.06 11.20 -6.12
N LEU A 117 -5.61 10.23 -5.33
CA LEU A 117 -4.24 9.73 -5.37
C LEU A 117 -3.97 8.96 -6.68
N ALA A 118 -4.92 8.14 -7.14
CA ALA A 118 -4.85 7.48 -8.44
C ALA A 118 -4.82 8.49 -9.61
N LEU A 119 -5.70 9.49 -9.60
CA LEU A 119 -5.71 10.56 -10.61
C LEU A 119 -4.38 11.33 -10.65
N SER A 120 -3.84 11.68 -9.49
CA SER A 120 -2.54 12.35 -9.39
C SER A 120 -1.40 11.49 -9.96
N LEU A 121 -1.48 10.16 -9.80
CA LEU A 121 -0.51 9.21 -10.35
C LEU A 121 -0.64 9.09 -11.89
N ILE A 122 -1.87 9.17 -12.41
CA ILE A 122 -2.17 9.17 -13.85
C ILE A 122 -1.63 10.45 -14.50
N GLU A 123 -1.94 11.62 -13.94
CA GLU A 123 -1.43 12.90 -14.41
C GLU A 123 0.10 12.94 -14.34
N GLY A 124 0.69 12.48 -13.23
CA GLY A 124 2.14 12.44 -13.06
C GLY A 124 2.84 11.59 -14.13
N ARG A 125 2.26 10.47 -14.53
CA ARG A 125 2.82 9.62 -15.60
C ARG A 125 2.76 10.27 -16.98
N GLN A 126 1.72 11.04 -17.27
CA GLN A 126 1.61 11.79 -18.53
C GLN A 126 2.68 12.87 -18.63
N LEU A 127 2.98 13.54 -17.51
CA LEU A 127 3.98 14.61 -17.44
C LEU A 127 5.41 14.07 -17.41
N PHE A 128 5.63 12.91 -16.80
CA PHE A 128 6.97 12.36 -16.57
C PHE A 128 7.01 10.83 -16.82
N PRO A 129 6.95 10.36 -18.08
CA PRO A 129 6.78 8.94 -18.41
C PRO A 129 7.92 8.02 -17.92
N GLU A 130 9.13 8.58 -17.81
CA GLU A 130 10.35 7.84 -17.45
C GLU A 130 10.58 7.75 -15.93
N LEU A 131 9.82 8.51 -15.13
CA LEU A 131 9.96 8.49 -13.68
C LEU A 131 8.98 7.50 -13.06
N LYS A 132 9.52 6.63 -12.19
CA LYS A 132 8.71 5.79 -11.32
C LYS A 132 8.25 6.64 -10.14
N PHE A 133 6.96 6.96 -10.09
CA PHE A 133 6.35 7.65 -8.97
C PHE A 133 5.63 6.66 -8.07
N GLN A 134 5.82 6.89 -6.78
CA GLN A 134 5.01 6.34 -5.72
C GLN A 134 4.39 7.54 -4.99
N LEU A 135 3.06 7.53 -4.87
CA LEU A 135 2.33 8.51 -4.08
C LEU A 135 1.87 7.87 -2.78
N GLN A 136 1.87 8.66 -1.72
CA GLN A 136 1.41 8.23 -0.41
C GLN A 136 0.58 9.31 0.27
N ASP A 137 -0.41 8.88 1.04
CA ASP A 137 -1.18 9.74 1.93
C ASP A 137 -1.55 8.98 3.21
N THR A 138 -1.91 9.71 4.27
CA THR A 138 -2.36 9.12 5.52
C THR A 138 -3.69 9.70 5.92
N VAL A 139 -4.68 8.83 6.09
CA VAL A 139 -6.05 9.21 6.43
C VAL A 139 -6.39 8.73 7.83
N LEU A 140 -7.13 9.57 8.57
CA LEU A 140 -7.67 9.24 9.87
C LEU A 140 -9.13 8.83 9.71
N LEU A 141 -9.47 7.61 10.10
CA LEU A 141 -10.83 7.10 10.15
C LEU A 141 -11.46 7.36 11.53
N GLN A 142 -12.70 6.91 11.71
CA GLN A 142 -13.34 6.88 13.03
C GLN A 142 -12.49 6.08 14.04
N GLU A 143 -12.65 6.39 15.32
CA GLU A 143 -11.96 5.70 16.43
C GLU A 143 -10.43 5.82 16.42
N ASN A 144 -9.88 6.89 15.82
CA ASN A 144 -8.43 7.15 15.75
C ASN A 144 -7.65 6.10 14.96
N THR A 145 -8.34 5.34 14.09
CA THR A 145 -7.69 4.39 13.18
C THR A 145 -6.97 5.15 12.07
N ARG A 146 -5.66 4.94 11.93
CA ARG A 146 -4.83 5.60 10.92
C ARG A 146 -4.55 4.64 9.78
N ILE A 147 -4.92 5.04 8.56
CA ILE A 147 -4.65 4.26 7.35
C ILE A 147 -3.59 4.99 6.52
N ASN A 148 -2.51 4.29 6.20
CA ASN A 148 -1.57 4.72 5.18
C ASN A 148 -2.03 4.21 3.83
N ILE A 149 -2.00 5.06 2.81
CA ILE A 149 -2.39 4.75 1.45
C ILE A 149 -1.16 4.96 0.61
N GLN A 150 -0.76 3.95 -0.13
CA GLN A 150 0.32 4.03 -1.09
C GLN A 150 -0.24 3.63 -2.45
N ALA A 151 0.08 4.37 -3.51
CA ALA A 151 -0.14 3.89 -4.86
C ALA A 151 1.10 4.02 -5.73
N GLU A 152 1.26 3.03 -6.59
CA GLU A 152 2.35 2.96 -7.54
C GLU A 152 1.92 2.26 -8.83
N TRP A 153 2.60 2.59 -9.93
CA TRP A 153 2.42 1.90 -11.20
C TRP A 153 3.12 0.54 -11.18
N ILE A 154 2.39 -0.50 -11.52
CA ILE A 154 2.93 -1.85 -11.74
C ILE A 154 2.63 -2.31 -13.16
N ILE A 155 3.50 -3.16 -13.69
CA ILE A 155 3.30 -3.81 -14.99
C ILE A 155 3.07 -5.29 -14.70
N LEU A 156 1.91 -5.80 -15.09
CA LEU A 156 1.64 -7.23 -15.02
C LEU A 156 2.10 -7.88 -16.32
N GLU A 157 3.21 -8.64 -16.24
CA GLU A 157 3.88 -9.24 -17.40
C GLU A 157 2.95 -10.11 -18.26
N SER A 158 1.96 -10.74 -17.62
CA SER A 158 0.96 -11.59 -18.28
C SER A 158 0.05 -10.84 -19.25
N GLN A 159 -0.18 -9.53 -19.06
CA GLN A 159 -1.13 -8.76 -19.86
C GLN A 159 -0.50 -7.54 -20.55
N ARG A 160 0.80 -7.25 -20.32
CA ARG A 160 1.50 -6.03 -20.79
C ARG A 160 0.76 -4.72 -20.49
N SER A 161 -0.19 -4.77 -19.57
CA SER A 161 -1.02 -3.65 -19.16
C SER A 161 -0.43 -3.05 -17.90
N SER A 162 -0.45 -1.72 -17.85
CA SER A 162 -0.08 -1.00 -16.65
C SER A 162 -1.27 -0.86 -15.74
N TYR A 163 -1.05 -1.13 -14.45
CA TYR A 163 -2.05 -1.01 -13.41
C TYR A 163 -1.52 -0.12 -12.30
N ILE A 164 -2.44 0.40 -11.51
CA ILE A 164 -2.11 1.09 -10.27
C ILE A 164 -2.36 0.11 -9.14
N LEU A 165 -1.31 -0.24 -8.41
CA LEU A 165 -1.44 -0.97 -7.16
C LEU A 165 -1.65 0.04 -6.05
N VAL A 166 -2.78 -0.04 -5.36
CA VAL A 166 -3.03 0.71 -4.14
C VAL A 166 -2.89 -0.23 -2.96
N THR A 167 -2.03 0.13 -2.01
CA THR A 167 -1.85 -0.56 -0.73
C THR A 167 -2.43 0.31 0.37
N LEU A 168 -3.30 -0.28 1.19
CA LEU A 168 -3.94 0.31 2.34
C LEU A 168 -3.39 -0.37 3.59
N GLU A 169 -2.66 0.35 4.44
CA GLU A 169 -2.06 -0.23 5.63
C GLU A 169 -2.69 0.38 6.89
N ASN A 170 -3.20 -0.48 7.78
CA ASN A 170 -3.72 -0.05 9.06
C ASN A 170 -2.57 0.20 10.04
N LEU A 171 -2.12 1.45 10.15
CA LEU A 171 -1.03 1.86 11.04
C LEU A 171 -1.36 1.65 12.52
N THR A 172 -2.64 1.70 12.90
CA THR A 172 -3.06 1.41 14.26
C THR A 172 -2.83 -0.05 14.61
N GLU A 173 -3.22 -0.97 13.72
CA GLU A 173 -2.98 -2.40 13.89
C GLU A 173 -1.48 -2.71 13.88
N VAL A 174 -0.72 -2.11 12.95
CA VAL A 174 0.75 -2.27 12.90
C VAL A 174 1.40 -1.82 14.20
N ALA A 175 0.98 -0.69 14.76
CA ALA A 175 1.49 -0.20 16.04
C ALA A 175 1.12 -1.13 17.20
N HIS A 176 -0.10 -1.67 17.21
CA HIS A 176 -0.56 -2.64 18.21
C HIS A 176 0.27 -3.93 18.19
N GLN A 177 0.40 -4.56 17.01
CA GLN A 177 1.20 -5.78 16.85
C GLN A 177 2.67 -5.55 17.23
N ARG A 178 3.22 -4.39 16.86
CA ARG A 178 4.59 -4.02 17.25
C ARG A 178 4.72 -3.86 18.75
N ALA A 179 3.75 -3.23 19.40
CA ALA A 179 3.78 -3.05 20.85
C ALA A 179 3.72 -4.38 21.59
N LEU A 180 2.89 -5.33 21.13
CA LEU A 180 2.83 -6.69 21.70
C LEU A 180 4.15 -7.45 21.52
N PHE A 181 4.75 -7.37 20.33
CA PHE A 181 6.04 -8.01 20.07
C PHE A 181 7.14 -7.43 20.96
N ASP A 182 7.26 -6.10 21.04
CA ASP A 182 8.23 -5.44 21.91
C ASP A 182 7.95 -5.78 23.39
N ALA A 183 6.67 -5.84 23.80
CA ALA A 183 6.30 -6.18 25.16
C ALA A 183 6.72 -7.60 25.56
N TYR A 184 6.56 -8.56 24.64
CA TYR A 184 7.04 -9.91 24.82
C TYR A 184 8.56 -9.95 24.90
N GLN A 185 9.25 -9.29 23.97
CA GLN A 185 10.70 -9.27 23.88
C GLN A 185 11.37 -8.64 25.11
N TYR A 186 10.85 -7.52 25.60
CA TYR A 186 11.47 -6.69 26.64
C TYR A 186 10.71 -6.72 27.97
N HIS A 187 9.76 -7.65 28.14
CA HIS A 187 8.97 -7.82 29.35
C HIS A 187 8.31 -6.52 29.85
N PHE A 188 7.57 -5.84 28.98
CA PHE A 188 6.80 -4.65 29.38
C PHE A 188 5.64 -5.03 30.29
N THR A 189 5.36 -4.15 31.25
CA THR A 189 4.13 -4.20 32.06
C THR A 189 2.94 -3.74 31.24
N GLN A 190 1.72 -4.14 31.60
CA GLN A 190 0.50 -3.76 30.86
C GLN A 190 0.40 -2.26 30.59
N ARG A 191 0.73 -1.42 31.58
CA ARG A 191 0.73 0.06 31.42
C ARG A 191 1.82 0.56 30.48
N GLU A 192 2.96 -0.11 30.42
CA GLU A 192 4.01 0.21 29.45
C GLU A 192 3.58 -0.19 28.04
N ILE A 193 2.87 -1.31 27.85
CA ILE A 193 2.31 -1.72 26.56
C ILE A 193 1.35 -0.65 26.04
N GLU A 194 0.39 -0.23 26.85
CA GLU A 194 -0.60 0.82 26.50
C GLU A 194 0.08 2.14 26.10
N VAL A 195 1.06 2.58 26.89
CA VAL A 195 1.83 3.81 26.59
C VAL A 195 2.66 3.64 25.32
N TRP A 196 3.28 2.48 25.12
CA TRP A 196 4.14 2.21 23.98
C TRP A 196 3.36 2.11 22.68
N GLU A 197 2.21 1.43 22.69
CA GLU A 197 1.30 1.34 21.56
C GLU A 197 0.87 2.72 21.07
N LEU A 198 0.36 3.57 21.98
CA LEU A 198 -0.07 4.93 21.61
C LEU A 198 1.11 5.79 21.13
N HIS A 199 2.32 5.57 21.69
CA HIS A 199 3.52 6.24 21.21
C HIS A 199 3.89 5.82 19.79
N LEU A 200 3.83 4.52 19.47
CA LEU A 200 4.07 3.99 18.13
C LEU A 200 3.04 4.48 17.09
N GLN A 201 1.81 4.75 17.52
CA GLN A 201 0.79 5.43 16.70
C GLN A 201 1.11 6.92 16.44
N GLY A 202 2.18 7.46 17.03
CA GLY A 202 2.65 8.83 16.83
C GLY A 202 2.02 9.86 17.77
N LEU A 203 1.35 9.44 18.85
CA LEU A 203 0.76 10.38 19.81
C LEU A 203 1.85 11.05 20.66
N SER A 204 1.65 12.34 20.92
CA SER A 204 2.46 13.10 21.87
C SER A 204 2.20 12.67 23.32
N TYR A 205 3.14 12.93 24.23
CA TYR A 205 2.96 12.60 25.65
C TYR A 205 1.71 13.23 26.28
N ARG A 206 1.28 14.39 25.77
CA ARG A 206 0.03 15.03 26.21
C ARG A 206 -1.20 14.25 25.74
N GLN A 207 -1.22 13.82 24.49
CA GLN A 207 -2.31 13.01 23.94
C GLN A 207 -2.38 11.63 24.61
N ILE A 208 -1.24 10.99 24.88
CA ILE A 208 -1.17 9.71 25.61
C ILE A 208 -1.71 9.89 27.04
N ALA A 209 -1.28 10.94 27.74
CA ALA A 209 -1.75 11.26 29.09
C ALA A 209 -3.27 11.43 29.14
N GLN A 210 -3.83 12.14 28.15
CA GLN A 210 -5.27 12.31 28.01
C GLN A 210 -5.98 11.00 27.70
N ALA A 211 -5.48 10.20 26.76
CA ALA A 211 -6.08 8.92 26.35
C ALA A 211 -6.12 7.89 27.48
N LEU A 212 -5.08 7.84 28.31
CA LEU A 212 -4.96 6.89 29.42
C LEU A 212 -5.44 7.45 30.77
N PHE A 213 -5.94 8.69 30.80
CA PHE A 213 -6.34 9.40 32.02
C PHE A 213 -5.25 9.41 33.12
N ILE A 214 -4.00 9.68 32.73
CA ILE A 214 -2.84 9.78 33.62
C ILE A 214 -2.11 11.11 33.44
N SER A 215 -1.18 11.43 34.34
CA SER A 215 -0.36 12.64 34.18
C SER A 215 0.69 12.49 33.08
N VAL A 216 1.07 13.61 32.43
CA VAL A 216 2.18 13.64 31.46
C VAL A 216 3.50 13.17 32.11
N ASN A 217 3.70 13.42 33.40
CA ASN A 217 4.87 12.93 34.13
C ASN A 217 4.86 11.41 34.28
N THR A 218 3.68 10.81 34.47
CA THR A 218 3.51 9.36 34.49
C THR A 218 3.86 8.76 33.13
N VAL A 219 3.41 9.36 32.02
CA VAL A 219 3.80 8.93 30.66
C VAL A 219 5.32 8.99 30.49
N LYS A 220 5.97 10.10 30.85
CA LYS A 220 7.43 10.24 30.78
C LYS A 220 8.16 9.15 31.58
N ARG A 221 7.65 8.80 32.77
CA ARG A 221 8.20 7.74 33.61
C ARG A 221 8.09 6.37 32.93
N HIS A 222 6.93 6.03 32.36
CA HIS A 222 6.75 4.79 31.59
C HIS A 222 7.68 4.74 30.39
N MET A 223 7.77 5.84 29.61
CA MET A 223 8.69 5.93 28.48
C MET A 223 10.15 5.73 28.90
N LYS A 224 10.60 6.31 30.03
CA LYS A 224 11.96 6.10 30.54
C LYS A 224 12.22 4.63 30.87
N SER A 225 11.26 3.96 31.51
CA SER A 225 11.33 2.54 31.83
C SER A 225 11.42 1.67 30.57
N ILE A 226 10.53 1.89 29.61
CA ILE A 226 10.52 1.23 28.29
C ILE A 226 11.89 1.34 27.59
N HIS A 227 12.43 2.55 27.48
CA HIS A 227 13.73 2.75 26.83
C HIS A 227 14.90 2.11 27.59
N SER A 228 14.78 1.93 28.91
CA SER A 228 15.82 1.26 29.70
C SER A 228 15.78 -0.25 29.39
N LYS A 229 14.60 -0.88 29.48
CA LYS A 229 14.39 -2.29 29.14
C LYS A 229 14.86 -2.63 27.71
N ARG A 230 14.55 -1.77 26.74
CA ARG A 230 14.99 -1.96 25.34
C ARG A 230 16.50 -1.85 25.13
N LYS A 231 17.22 -1.16 26.01
CA LYS A 231 18.68 -1.05 25.95
C LYS A 231 19.36 -2.21 26.68
N ASP A 232 18.76 -2.69 27.76
CA ASP A 232 19.33 -3.75 28.59
C ASP A 232 19.34 -5.12 27.87
N ASP A 233 18.39 -5.36 26.95
CA ASP A 233 18.35 -6.55 26.09
C ASP A 233 19.08 -6.35 24.72
N GLY A 234 19.73 -5.21 24.53
CA GLY A 234 20.56 -4.94 23.36
C GLY A 234 21.92 -5.62 23.47
N ILE A 235 21.98 -6.92 23.13
CA ILE A 235 23.23 -7.64 22.80
C ILE A 235 23.85 -7.03 21.55
#